data_AF-A0A550GZU9-F1
#
_entry.id   AF-A0A550GZU9-F1
#
_cell.length_a   1.000
_cell.length_b   1.000
_cell.length_c   1.000
_cell.angle_alpha   90.00
_cell.angle_beta   90.00
_cell.angle_gamma   90.00
#
_symmetry.space_group_name_H-M   'P 1'
#
loop_
_entity.id
_entity.type
_entity.pdbx_description
1 polymer ?
#
loop_
_entity_poly.entity_id
_entity_poly.type
_entity_poly.pdbx_seq_one_letter_code
_entity_poly.pdbx_strand_id
1 'polypeptide(L)'
;MLRREKIEILRIGSVDVEIFPFRRRNGKGLAGNCNTTRGKIRIYPKTMKFCREFTQKFGKGNLLAYAGSRARAALIHELLHLKYAADEKRVRELAKEYFFTFTRNKLSSKPSPLSIYRMVFGAMCPNPSKSKRKFSFFRGA
;
A
#
# COMPACT_ATOMS: atom_id res chain seq x y z
N MET A 1 -18.58 -13.60 0.29
CA MET A 1 -19.12 -13.17 1.61
C MET A 1 -17.93 -13.10 2.57
N LEU A 2 -17.61 -11.91 3.09
CA LEU A 2 -16.43 -11.74 3.96
C LEU A 2 -16.59 -12.59 5.22
N ARG A 3 -15.60 -13.45 5.51
CA ARG A 3 -15.55 -14.18 6.78
C ARG A 3 -15.14 -13.20 7.88
N ARG A 4 -15.88 -13.19 8.98
CA ARG A 4 -15.48 -12.44 10.18
C ARG A 4 -14.26 -13.12 10.80
N GLU A 5 -13.10 -12.49 10.71
CA GLU A 5 -11.90 -12.98 11.36
C GLU A 5 -11.95 -12.66 12.85
N LYS A 6 -11.93 -13.71 13.69
CA LYS A 6 -11.65 -13.56 15.13
C LYS A 6 -10.14 -13.36 15.27
N ILE A 7 -9.73 -12.12 15.51
CA ILE A 7 -8.37 -11.73 15.89
C ILE A 7 -8.45 -11.38 17.37
N GLU A 8 -7.64 -12.05 18.21
CA GLU A 8 -7.63 -11.76 19.64
C GLU A 8 -7.22 -10.30 19.87
N ILE A 9 -8.12 -9.53 20.49
CA ILE A 9 -7.98 -8.08 20.73
C ILE A 9 -6.73 -7.77 21.55
N LEU A 10 -6.31 -8.69 22.43
CA LEU A 10 -5.10 -8.57 23.25
C LEU A 10 -3.80 -8.51 22.44
N ARG A 11 -3.84 -8.73 21.12
CA ARG A 11 -2.67 -8.71 20.23
C ARG A 11 -2.41 -7.36 19.56
N ILE A 12 -3.22 -6.32 19.80
CA ILE A 12 -2.99 -4.98 19.21
C ILE A 12 -2.99 -3.93 20.31
N GLY A 13 -1.81 -3.36 20.59
CA GLY A 13 -1.63 -2.26 21.52
C GLY A 13 -1.69 -0.88 20.85
N SER A 14 -1.10 -0.72 19.66
CA SER A 14 -1.16 0.56 18.94
C SER A 14 -1.03 0.40 17.42
N VAL A 15 -1.56 1.38 16.68
CA VAL A 15 -1.38 1.54 15.24
C VAL A 15 -0.81 2.94 14.98
N ASP A 16 0.42 2.98 14.48
CA ASP A 16 1.15 4.22 14.23
C ASP A 16 1.28 4.46 12.73
N VAL A 17 0.95 5.67 12.27
CA VAL A 17 1.21 6.10 10.89
C VAL A 17 2.45 6.97 10.89
N GLU A 18 3.49 6.48 10.26
CA GLU A 18 4.80 7.11 10.26
C GLU A 18 4.86 8.29 9.27
N ILE A 19 5.70 9.28 9.57
CA ILE A 19 5.90 10.45 8.70
C ILE A 19 6.95 10.15 7.63
N PHE A 20 7.92 9.30 7.95
CA PHE A 20 9.04 8.97 7.07
C PHE A 20 8.93 7.56 6.47
N PRO A 21 9.30 7.39 5.19
CA PRO A 21 9.31 6.08 4.55
C PRO A 21 10.38 5.18 5.16
N PHE A 22 10.07 3.89 5.31
CA PHE A 22 11.06 2.89 5.73
C PHE A 22 11.63 2.12 4.53
N ARG A 23 12.94 1.90 4.54
CA ARG A 23 13.66 1.09 3.54
C ARG A 23 14.25 -0.15 4.18
N ARG A 24 14.00 -1.31 3.59
CA ARG A 24 14.69 -2.56 3.94
C ARG A 24 16.15 -2.50 3.46
N ARG A 25 17.00 -3.40 3.98
CA ARG A 25 18.40 -3.55 3.55
C ARG A 25 18.56 -3.74 2.04
N ASN A 26 17.60 -4.40 1.38
CA ASN A 26 17.58 -4.59 -0.08
C ASN A 26 17.07 -3.37 -0.88
N GLY A 27 16.95 -2.19 -0.25
CA GLY A 27 16.51 -0.95 -0.87
C GLY A 27 15.00 -0.86 -1.15
N LYS A 28 14.23 -1.93 -0.95
CA LYS A 28 12.77 -1.92 -1.16
C LYS A 28 12.07 -1.22 0.01
N GLY A 29 11.06 -0.42 -0.33
CA GLY A 29 10.21 0.25 0.67
C GLY A 29 9.29 -0.73 1.40
N LEU A 30 9.01 -0.44 2.66
CA LEU A 30 8.02 -1.15 3.47
C LEU A 30 6.69 -0.41 3.46
N ALA A 31 5.57 -1.13 3.58
CA ALA A 31 4.23 -0.56 3.63
C ALA A 31 3.62 -0.63 5.02
N GLY A 32 3.84 -1.75 5.71
CA GLY A 32 3.46 -1.95 7.09
C GLY A 32 4.47 -2.86 7.81
N ASN A 33 4.40 -2.89 9.14
CA ASN A 33 5.07 -3.87 9.97
C ASN A 33 4.28 -4.11 11.25
N CYS A 34 4.07 -5.37 11.62
CA CYS A 34 3.50 -5.74 12.91
C CYS A 34 4.58 -6.32 13.83
N ASN A 35 4.83 -5.65 14.96
CA ASN A 35 5.49 -6.30 16.10
C ASN A 35 4.43 -7.09 16.88
N THR A 36 4.34 -8.38 16.59
CA THR A 36 3.35 -9.29 17.19
C THR A 36 3.50 -9.43 18.71
N THR A 37 4.72 -9.35 19.24
CA THR A 37 4.99 -9.45 20.69
C THR A 37 4.49 -8.23 21.46
N ARG A 38 4.54 -7.04 20.87
CA ARG A 38 4.10 -5.77 21.49
C ARG A 38 2.75 -5.27 20.98
N GLY A 39 2.13 -6.01 20.06
CA GLY A 39 0.92 -5.61 19.35
C GLY A 39 1.01 -4.26 18.63
N LYS A 40 2.21 -3.87 18.19
CA LYS A 40 2.44 -2.56 17.58
C LYS A 40 2.49 -2.66 16.07
N ILE A 41 1.51 -2.07 15.39
CA ILE A 41 1.45 -1.98 13.93
C ILE A 41 1.98 -0.61 13.50
N ARG A 42 2.87 -0.58 12.51
CA ARG A 42 3.37 0.66 11.90
C ARG A 42 3.04 0.68 10.42
N ILE A 43 2.54 1.80 9.92
CA ILE A 43 2.24 2.02 8.51
C ILE A 43 3.22 3.08 7.97
N TYR A 44 3.90 2.78 6.88
CA TYR A 44 4.94 3.67 6.33
C TYR A 44 4.50 4.33 5.02
N PRO A 45 4.74 5.63 4.83
CA PRO A 45 4.42 6.34 3.61
C PRO A 45 5.36 5.96 2.46
N LYS A 46 5.04 6.41 1.24
CA LYS A 46 5.97 6.39 0.11
C LYS A 46 6.96 7.55 0.22
N THR A 47 8.04 7.49 -0.55
CA THR A 47 9.03 8.58 -0.58
C THR A 47 8.45 9.85 -1.18
N MET A 48 8.99 11.01 -0.79
CA MET A 48 8.62 12.29 -1.40
C MET A 48 8.86 12.34 -2.91
N LYS A 49 9.89 11.63 -3.41
CA LYS A 49 10.12 11.46 -4.85
C LYS A 49 8.92 10.78 -5.52
N PHE A 50 8.45 9.66 -4.98
CA PHE A 50 7.26 8.97 -5.49
C PHE A 50 6.03 9.88 -5.44
N CYS A 51 5.81 10.58 -4.32
CA CYS A 51 4.64 11.47 -4.20
C CYS A 51 4.66 12.59 -5.23
N ARG A 52 5.84 13.17 -5.52
CA ARG A 52 6.00 14.18 -6.58
C ARG A 52 5.69 13.62 -7.96
N GLU A 53 6.31 12.51 -8.34
CA GLU A 53 6.10 11.84 -9.64
C GLU A 53 4.64 11.41 -9.81
N PHE A 54 4.02 10.86 -8.76
CA PHE A 54 2.62 10.45 -8.79
C PHE A 54 1.69 11.65 -8.93
N THR A 55 1.95 12.74 -8.20
CA THR A 55 1.14 13.97 -8.27
C THR A 55 1.22 14.59 -9.66
N GLN A 56 2.40 14.62 -10.27
CA GLN A 56 2.57 15.13 -11.64
C GLN A 56 1.76 14.30 -12.65
N LYS A 57 1.74 12.97 -12.49
CA LYS A 57 1.08 12.08 -13.44
C LYS A 57 -0.44 11.96 -13.24
N PHE A 58 -0.90 11.97 -11.99
CA PHE A 58 -2.28 11.61 -11.65
C PHE A 58 -3.01 12.70 -10.83
N GLY A 59 -2.33 13.75 -10.39
CA GLY A 59 -2.91 14.83 -9.59
C GLY A 59 -2.99 14.54 -8.08
N LYS A 60 -3.16 15.61 -7.29
CA LYS A 60 -3.16 15.59 -5.82
C LYS A 60 -4.32 14.78 -5.23
N GLY A 61 -5.52 14.88 -5.82
CA GLY A 61 -6.69 14.13 -5.37
C GLY A 61 -6.50 12.62 -5.45
N ASN A 62 -5.88 12.14 -6.54
CA ASN A 62 -5.55 10.74 -6.71
C ASN A 62 -4.42 10.29 -5.79
N LEU A 63 -3.44 11.15 -5.50
CA LEU A 63 -2.41 10.84 -4.50
C LEU A 63 -3.03 10.60 -3.12
N LEU A 64 -3.97 11.44 -2.69
CA LEU A 64 -4.65 11.29 -1.40
C LEU A 64 -5.45 9.99 -1.35
N ALA A 65 -6.21 9.70 -2.42
CA ALA A 65 -6.97 8.46 -2.54
C ALA A 65 -6.05 7.22 -2.52
N TYR A 66 -4.92 7.28 -3.23
CA TYR A 66 -3.90 6.24 -3.25
C TYR A 66 -3.27 6.04 -1.88
N ALA A 67 -2.84 7.11 -1.21
CA ALA A 67 -2.17 7.05 0.08
C ALA A 67 -3.08 6.42 1.14
N GLY A 68 -4.33 6.89 1.25
CA GLY A 68 -5.30 6.33 2.18
C GLY A 68 -5.63 4.86 1.87
N SER A 69 -5.71 4.51 0.59
CA SER A 69 -5.97 3.13 0.16
C SER A 69 -4.79 2.19 0.45
N ARG A 70 -3.56 2.65 0.19
CA ARG A 70 -2.34 1.92 0.52
C ARG A 70 -2.20 1.70 2.02
N ALA A 71 -2.49 2.72 2.83
CA ALA A 71 -2.45 2.62 4.29
C ALA A 71 -3.46 1.57 4.80
N ARG A 72 -4.69 1.58 4.26
CA ARG A 72 -5.71 0.56 4.59
C ARG A 72 -5.28 -0.85 4.19
N ALA A 73 -4.76 -1.02 2.98
CA ALA A 73 -4.28 -2.32 2.52
C ALA A 73 -3.13 -2.86 3.40
N ALA A 74 -2.20 -1.99 3.79
CA ALA A 74 -1.14 -2.34 4.73
C ALA A 74 -1.72 -2.73 6.10
N LEU A 75 -2.66 -1.96 6.65
CA LEU A 75 -3.28 -2.30 7.92
C LEU A 75 -3.97 -3.67 7.89
N ILE A 76 -4.77 -3.95 6.85
CA ILE A 76 -5.43 -5.26 6.68
C ILE A 76 -4.38 -6.38 6.65
N HIS A 77 -3.28 -6.19 5.91
CA HIS A 77 -2.20 -7.16 5.79
C HIS A 77 -1.53 -7.44 7.14
N GLU A 78 -1.17 -6.40 7.89
CA GLU A 78 -0.55 -6.54 9.21
C GLU A 78 -1.49 -7.18 10.24
N LEU A 79 -2.80 -6.86 10.19
CA LEU A 79 -3.81 -7.50 11.05
C LEU A 79 -3.92 -9.00 10.78
N LEU A 80 -3.88 -9.41 9.51
CA LEU A 80 -3.94 -10.82 9.12
C LEU A 80 -2.71 -11.60 9.59
N HIS A 81 -1.54 -10.97 9.68
CA HIS A 81 -0.34 -11.59 10.24
C HIS A 81 -0.48 -11.97 11.72
N LEU A 82 -1.34 -11.32 12.48
CA LEU A 82 -1.61 -11.71 13.88
C LEU A 82 -2.19 -13.12 14.01
N LYS A 83 -2.85 -13.61 12.96
CA LYS A 83 -3.52 -14.91 12.92
C LYS A 83 -2.80 -15.93 12.02
N TYR A 84 -2.27 -15.47 10.89
CA TYR A 84 -1.69 -16.33 9.85
C TYR A 84 -0.19 -16.06 9.65
N ALA A 85 0.56 -15.80 10.73
CA ALA A 85 1.96 -15.38 10.68
C ALA A 85 2.86 -16.28 9.80
N ALA A 86 2.60 -17.59 9.78
CA ALA A 86 3.38 -18.58 9.01
C ALA A 86 2.97 -18.69 7.53
N ASP A 87 1.83 -18.10 7.12
CA ASP A 87 1.25 -18.28 5.78
C ASP A 87 1.12 -16.93 5.05
N GLU A 88 2.27 -16.43 4.58
CA GLU A 88 2.37 -15.19 3.81
C GLU A 88 1.48 -15.20 2.56
N LYS A 89 1.32 -16.36 1.91
CA LYS A 89 0.51 -16.48 0.69
C LYS A 89 -0.96 -16.21 1.00
N ARG A 90 -1.50 -16.90 2.02
CA ARG A 90 -2.88 -16.69 2.48
C ARG A 90 -3.12 -15.27 2.97
N VAL A 91 -2.17 -14.68 3.71
CA VAL A 91 -2.26 -13.28 4.15
C VAL A 91 -2.41 -12.34 2.95
N ARG A 92 -1.62 -12.52 1.89
CA ARG A 92 -1.72 -11.69 0.67
C ARG A 92 -3.04 -11.87 -0.06
N GLU A 93 -3.53 -13.10 -0.17
CA GLU A 93 -4.80 -13.40 -0.85
C GLU A 93 -5.98 -12.78 -0.09
N LEU A 94 -6.06 -13.00 1.23
CA LEU A 94 -7.09 -12.41 2.08
C LEU A 94 -7.02 -10.88 2.11
N ALA A 95 -5.82 -10.30 2.17
CA ALA A 95 -5.66 -8.84 2.16
C ALA A 95 -6.22 -8.21 0.88
N LYS A 96 -6.02 -8.85 -0.28
CA LYS A 96 -6.59 -8.40 -1.56
C LYS A 96 -8.12 -8.50 -1.54
N GLU A 97 -8.66 -9.63 -1.11
CA GLU A 97 -10.12 -9.87 -1.06
C GLU A 97 -10.82 -8.88 -0.13
N TYR A 98 -10.27 -8.69 1.08
CA TYR A 98 -10.82 -7.79 2.09
C TYR A 98 -10.74 -6.34 1.66
N PHE A 99 -9.60 -5.92 1.11
CA PHE A 99 -9.46 -4.58 0.57
C PHE A 99 -10.44 -4.34 -0.59
N PHE A 100 -10.54 -5.26 -1.55
CA PHE A 100 -11.44 -5.13 -2.69
C PHE A 100 -12.89 -4.97 -2.24
N THR A 101 -13.34 -5.81 -1.31
CA THR A 101 -14.70 -5.74 -0.78
C THR A 101 -14.93 -4.43 -0.01
N PHE A 102 -13.99 -4.00 0.83
CA PHE A 102 -14.08 -2.73 1.54
C PHE A 102 -14.20 -1.53 0.57
N THR A 103 -13.43 -1.54 -0.52
CA THR A 103 -13.49 -0.47 -1.53
C THR A 103 -14.77 -0.49 -2.36
N ARG A 104 -15.33 -1.66 -2.66
CA ARG A 104 -16.63 -1.78 -3.36
C ARG A 104 -17.77 -1.18 -2.55
N ASN A 105 -17.79 -1.39 -1.24
CA ASN A 105 -18.89 -0.96 -0.38
C ASN A 105 -18.89 0.56 -0.08
N LYS A 106 -17.82 1.29 -0.41
CA LYS A 106 -17.71 2.75 -0.21
C LYS A 106 -18.12 3.59 -1.43
N LEU A 107 -18.66 2.98 -2.47
CA LEU A 107 -19.05 3.65 -3.71
C LEU A 107 -20.30 4.52 -3.51
N SER A 108 -20.09 5.81 -3.26
CA SER A 108 -21.13 6.81 -3.51
C SER A 108 -20.74 7.99 -4.41
N SER A 109 -19.46 8.25 -4.78
CA SER A 109 -19.17 9.36 -5.74
C SER A 109 -17.75 9.52 -6.33
N LYS A 110 -16.79 8.58 -6.20
CA LYS A 110 -15.37 8.83 -6.56
C LYS A 110 -14.65 7.61 -7.19
N PRO A 111 -13.44 7.78 -7.81
CA PRO A 111 -12.99 7.08 -9.03
C PRO A 111 -13.03 5.56 -8.95
N SER A 112 -13.14 4.91 -10.12
CA SER A 112 -13.49 3.49 -10.22
C SER A 112 -12.63 2.60 -9.30
N PRO A 113 -13.22 1.71 -8.49
CA PRO A 113 -12.49 0.86 -7.55
C PRO A 113 -11.39 0.03 -8.21
N LEU A 114 -11.59 -0.33 -9.49
CA LEU A 114 -10.64 -1.07 -10.31
C LEU A 114 -9.33 -0.30 -10.52
N SER A 115 -9.38 1.03 -10.61
CA SER A 115 -8.17 1.87 -10.79
C SER A 115 -7.29 1.86 -9.54
N ILE A 116 -7.87 2.08 -8.36
CA ILE A 116 -7.14 2.11 -7.08
C ILE A 116 -6.65 0.72 -6.70
N TYR A 117 -7.46 -0.32 -6.87
CA TYR A 117 -7.04 -1.70 -6.63
C TYR A 117 -5.80 -2.07 -7.47
N ARG A 118 -5.81 -1.72 -8.76
CA ARG A 118 -4.64 -1.91 -9.65
C ARG A 118 -3.44 -1.05 -9.26
N MET A 119 -3.64 0.12 -8.65
CA MET A 119 -2.53 0.93 -8.15
C MET A 119 -1.92 0.35 -6.87
N VAL A 120 -2.73 -0.21 -5.95
CA VAL A 120 -2.23 -0.73 -4.67
C VAL A 120 -1.60 -2.12 -4.83
N PHE A 121 -2.23 -3.00 -5.61
CA PHE A 121 -1.82 -4.40 -5.76
C PHE A 121 -1.27 -4.76 -7.14
N GLY A 122 -1.34 -3.87 -8.13
CA GLY A 122 -0.93 -4.11 -9.51
C GLY A 122 0.20 -3.21 -10.00
N ALA A 123 0.57 -3.37 -11.28
CA ALA A 123 1.74 -2.75 -11.91
C ALA A 123 1.56 -1.27 -12.31
N MET A 124 0.42 -0.64 -12.01
CA MET A 124 0.18 0.77 -12.37
C MET A 124 0.92 1.76 -11.44
N CYS A 125 1.57 1.29 -10.38
CA CYS A 125 2.48 2.09 -9.58
C CYS A 125 3.68 2.56 -10.44
N PRO A 126 4.07 3.85 -10.40
CA PRO A 126 5.33 4.27 -10.99
C PRO A 126 6.48 3.47 -10.35
N ASN A 127 7.21 2.73 -11.18
CA ASN A 127 8.40 1.99 -10.77
C ASN A 127 9.56 2.99 -10.66
N PRO A 128 10.14 3.23 -9.46
CA PRO A 128 11.25 4.16 -9.31
C PRO A 128 12.57 3.66 -9.92
N SER A 129 12.62 2.45 -10.50
CA SER A 129 13.84 1.80 -10.98
C SER A 129 14.00 1.68 -12.51
N LYS A 130 13.16 2.32 -13.32
CA LYS A 130 13.37 2.40 -14.77
C LYS A 130 13.57 3.85 -15.25
N SER A 131 14.54 4.54 -14.67
CA SER A 131 15.21 5.65 -15.34
C SER A 131 16.61 5.20 -15.75
N LYS A 132 16.72 4.48 -16.87
CA LYS A 132 17.97 4.44 -17.63
C LYS A 132 17.69 5.05 -19.00
N ARG A 133 18.56 6.00 -19.33
CA ARG A 133 18.56 6.99 -20.40
C ARG A 133 18.44 6.37 -21.80
N LYS A 134 17.82 7.10 -22.73
CA LYS A 134 18.46 7.71 -23.91
C LYS A 134 17.41 8.51 -24.70
N PHE A 135 17.45 9.83 -24.56
CA PHE A 135 17.09 10.71 -25.67
C PHE A 135 18.35 11.48 -25.98
N SER A 136 19.17 10.92 -26.86
CA SER A 136 20.12 11.67 -27.66
C SER A 136 19.30 12.46 -28.68
N PHE A 137 19.08 13.74 -28.42
CA PHE A 137 18.72 14.67 -29.48
C PHE A 137 20.04 15.14 -30.11
N PHE A 138 20.45 14.50 -31.20
CA PHE A 138 21.26 15.20 -32.20
C PHE A 138 20.27 16.07 -32.99
N ARG A 139 20.41 17.39 -32.86
CA ARG A 139 19.94 18.31 -33.89
C ARG A 139 21.09 18.47 -34.88
N GLY A 140 20.87 18.04 -36.11
CA GLY A 140 21.62 18.52 -37.25
C GLY A 140 21.09 19.89 -37.66
N ALA A 141 22.01 20.80 -37.88
CA ALA A 141 21.96 21.87 -38.87
C ALA A 141 23.42 22.18 -39.19
#